data_AF-A0A915KUE2-F1
#
_entry.id   AF-A0A915KUE2-F1
#
_cell.length_a   1.000
_cell.length_b   1.000
_cell.length_c   1.000
_cell.angle_alpha   90.00
_cell.angle_beta   90.00
_cell.angle_gamma   90.00
#
_symmetry.space_group_name_H-M   'P 1'
#
loop_
_entity.id
_entity.type
_entity.pdbx_description
1 polymer ?
#
loop_
_entity_poly.entity_id
_entity_poly.type
_entity_poly.pdbx_seq_one_letter_code
_entity_poly.pdbx_strand_id
1 'polypeptide(L)'
;MMDAAKTKKIYRYGSKFLGKSLCQKLLEISFYRQFVAGRRFEELEQISNHLFQSGRIKTMLCPPMEEWSTETQNEFQAKATVNANRYMEYLDIARKLRRTHVENETVLQLKPSSIFPTAVLVS
;
A
#
# COMPACT_ATOMS: atom_id res chain seq x y z
N MET A 1 -12.62 -2.80 -10.55
CA MET A 1 -12.61 -3.45 -9.22
C MET A 1 -13.73 -4.47 -9.16
N MET A 2 -13.48 -5.69 -8.66
CA MET A 2 -14.56 -6.66 -8.42
C MET A 2 -15.47 -6.17 -7.28
N ASP A 3 -16.77 -6.27 -7.49
CA ASP A 3 -17.80 -6.04 -6.49
C ASP A 3 -17.53 -6.87 -5.21
N ALA A 4 -17.49 -6.20 -4.05
CA ALA A 4 -17.21 -6.83 -2.76
C ALA A 4 -18.15 -8.00 -2.46
N ALA A 5 -19.39 -7.95 -2.95
CA ALA A 5 -20.34 -9.05 -2.83
C ALA A 5 -19.91 -10.30 -3.61
N LYS A 6 -19.28 -10.11 -4.78
CA LYS A 6 -18.75 -11.21 -5.62
C LYS A 6 -17.51 -11.83 -4.98
N THR A 7 -16.61 -11.02 -4.43
CA THR A 7 -15.43 -11.49 -3.69
C THR A 7 -15.82 -12.33 -2.48
N LYS A 8 -16.86 -11.91 -1.73
CA LYS A 8 -17.40 -12.66 -0.59
C LYS A 8 -17.97 -14.02 -1.00
N LYS A 9 -18.63 -14.11 -2.16
CA LYS A 9 -19.16 -15.38 -2.71
C LYS A 9 -18.03 -16.35 -3.10
N ILE A 10 -17.00 -15.86 -3.80
CA ILE A 10 -15.84 -16.67 -4.22
C ILE A 10 -15.08 -17.20 -3.01
N TYR A 11 -14.81 -16.36 -2.01
CA TYR A 11 -14.13 -16.81 -0.79
C TYR A 11 -14.95 -17.85 -0.02
N ARG A 12 -16.28 -17.66 0.08
CA ARG A 12 -17.16 -18.60 0.77
C ARG A 12 -17.24 -19.95 0.07
N TYR A 13 -17.31 -19.96 -1.27
CA TYR A 13 -17.28 -21.18 -2.06
C TYR A 13 -15.90 -21.87 -1.97
N GLY A 14 -14.82 -21.14 -2.26
CA GLY A 14 -13.46 -21.68 -2.20
C GLY A 14 -13.10 -22.24 -0.83
N SER A 15 -13.51 -21.56 0.26
CA SER A 15 -13.26 -22.04 1.63
C SER A 15 -14.00 -23.35 1.95
N LYS A 16 -15.17 -23.59 1.35
CA LYS A 16 -15.95 -24.82 1.55
C LYS A 16 -15.28 -26.04 0.93
N PHE A 17 -14.64 -25.90 -0.23
CA PHE A 17 -14.08 -27.03 -0.99
C PHE A 17 -12.56 -27.22 -0.80
N LEU A 18 -11.81 -26.13 -0.66
CA LEU A 18 -10.35 -26.16 -0.54
C LEU A 18 -9.87 -26.06 0.90
N GLY A 19 -10.78 -25.71 1.82
CA GLY A 19 -10.44 -25.29 3.18
C GLY A 19 -9.97 -23.84 3.24
N LYS A 20 -10.21 -23.20 4.39
CA LYS A 20 -9.95 -21.76 4.61
C LYS A 20 -8.49 -21.37 4.33
N SER A 21 -7.54 -22.17 4.80
CA SER A 21 -6.10 -21.90 4.67
C SER A 21 -5.63 -21.89 3.20
N LEU A 22 -5.99 -22.92 2.43
CA LEU A 22 -5.59 -23.02 1.02
C LEU A 22 -6.29 -21.96 0.17
N CYS A 23 -7.59 -21.72 0.41
CA CYS A 23 -8.35 -20.67 -0.27
C CYS A 23 -7.72 -19.28 -0.01
N GLN A 24 -7.36 -18.97 1.24
CA GLN A 24 -6.73 -17.71 1.59
C GLN A 24 -5.36 -17.54 0.92
N LYS A 25 -4.53 -18.59 0.88
CA LYS A 25 -3.26 -18.57 0.15
C LYS A 25 -3.45 -18.31 -1.34
N LEU A 26 -4.41 -18.97 -1.98
CA LEU A 26 -4.69 -18.78 -3.40
C LEU A 26 -5.17 -17.36 -3.69
N LEU A 27 -6.05 -16.80 -2.85
CA LEU A 27 -6.47 -15.41 -3.02
C LEU A 27 -5.31 -14.43 -2.82
N GLU A 28 -4.44 -14.68 -1.84
CA GLU A 28 -3.24 -13.87 -1.64
C GLU A 28 -2.32 -13.91 -2.88
N ILE A 29 -2.07 -15.08 -3.45
CA ILE A 29 -1.22 -15.22 -4.63
C ILE A 29 -1.88 -14.55 -5.84
N SER A 30 -3.15 -14.83 -6.09
CA SER A 30 -3.85 -14.39 -7.30
C SER A 30 -4.23 -12.91 -7.27
N PHE A 31 -4.59 -12.34 -6.12
CA PHE A 31 -5.12 -10.97 -6.05
C PHE A 31 -4.21 -9.99 -5.30
N TYR A 32 -3.31 -10.47 -4.44
CA TYR A 32 -2.46 -9.58 -3.67
C TYR A 32 -1.07 -9.47 -4.30
N ARG A 33 -0.39 -10.59 -4.57
CA ARG A 33 0.99 -10.57 -5.12
C ARG A 33 1.11 -10.00 -6.53
N GLN A 34 0.02 -9.98 -7.30
CA GLN A 34 0.03 -9.38 -8.64
C GLN A 34 0.10 -7.85 -8.62
N PHE A 35 -0.39 -7.22 -7.54
CA PHE A 35 -0.52 -5.76 -7.43
C PHE A 35 0.34 -5.17 -6.31
N VAL A 36 0.71 -5.99 -5.32
CA VAL A 36 1.52 -5.58 -4.18
C VAL A 36 2.88 -6.23 -4.30
N ALA A 37 3.89 -5.40 -4.49
CA ALA A 37 5.27 -5.86 -4.66
C ALA A 37 5.81 -6.53 -3.39
N GLY A 38 5.45 -6.07 -2.19
CA GLY A 38 5.94 -6.66 -0.95
C GLY A 38 5.16 -6.18 0.27
N ARG A 39 5.18 -6.98 1.33
CA ARG A 39 4.55 -6.62 2.61
C ARG A 39 5.49 -5.89 3.55
N ARG A 40 6.79 -6.14 3.37
CA ARG A 40 7.87 -5.58 4.20
C ARG A 40 8.83 -4.80 3.32
N PHE A 41 9.55 -3.86 3.91
CA PHE A 41 10.47 -3.00 3.18
C PHE A 41 11.60 -3.81 2.50
N GLU A 42 12.08 -4.85 3.16
CA GLU A 42 13.16 -5.71 2.66
C GLU A 42 12.74 -6.48 1.40
N GLU A 43 11.47 -6.90 1.31
CA GLU A 43 10.93 -7.57 0.12
C GLU A 43 10.85 -6.58 -1.06
N LEU A 44 10.44 -5.35 -0.77
CA LEU A 44 10.35 -4.28 -1.77
C LEU A 44 11.73 -3.89 -2.30
N GLU A 45 12.73 -3.80 -1.41
CA GLU A 45 14.11 -3.53 -1.76
C GLU A 45 14.69 -4.62 -2.68
N GLN A 46 14.50 -5.89 -2.33
CA GLN A 46 14.97 -7.02 -3.14
C GLN A 46 14.39 -7.00 -4.56
N ILE A 47 13.07 -6.78 -4.67
CA ILE A 47 12.39 -6.71 -5.97
C ILE A 47 12.85 -5.50 -6.75
N SER A 48 13.00 -4.35 -6.10
CA SER A 48 13.50 -3.15 -6.75
C SER A 48 14.92 -3.33 -7.30
N ASN A 49 15.82 -3.90 -6.49
CA ASN A 49 17.19 -4.20 -6.90
C ASN A 49 17.22 -5.17 -8.07
N HIS A 50 16.39 -6.22 -8.03
CA HIS A 50 16.29 -7.17 -9.14
C HIS A 50 15.84 -6.50 -10.44
N LEU A 51 14.76 -5.70 -10.39
CA LEU A 51 14.25 -4.97 -11.56
C LEU A 51 15.28 -3.97 -12.12
N PHE A 52 16.02 -3.30 -11.24
CA PHE A 52 17.08 -2.39 -11.65
C PHE A 52 18.27 -3.12 -12.29
N GLN A 53 18.71 -4.25 -11.72
CA GLN A 53 19.80 -5.06 -12.27
C GLN A 53 19.42 -5.72 -13.60
N SER A 54 18.19 -6.22 -13.73
CA SER A 54 17.74 -6.95 -14.92
C SER A 54 17.41 -6.06 -16.11
N GLY A 55 17.05 -4.80 -15.88
CA GLY A 55 16.61 -3.92 -16.97
C GLY A 55 16.74 -2.43 -16.74
N ARG A 56 17.46 -1.99 -15.69
CA ARG A 56 17.52 -0.59 -15.25
C ARG A 56 16.13 0.00 -15.02
N ILE A 57 15.17 -0.82 -14.63
CA ILE A 57 13.81 -0.39 -14.34
C ILE A 57 13.82 0.34 -13.00
N LYS A 58 13.52 1.63 -13.04
CA LYS A 58 13.38 2.46 -11.84
C LYS A 58 12.00 2.25 -11.24
N THR A 59 11.93 2.17 -9.92
CA THR A 59 10.69 1.85 -9.21
C THR A 59 10.21 3.05 -8.38
N MET A 60 8.90 3.17 -8.27
CA MET A 60 8.25 4.11 -7.36
C MET A 60 7.50 3.30 -6.32
N LEU A 61 7.87 3.46 -5.05
CA LEU A 61 7.19 2.82 -3.94
C LEU A 61 5.90 3.59 -3.63
N CYS A 62 4.77 2.91 -3.72
CA CYS A 62 3.44 3.43 -3.37
C CYS A 62 2.92 2.74 -2.11
N PRO A 63 3.02 3.38 -0.92
CA PRO A 63 2.43 2.84 0.29
C PRO A 63 0.89 2.77 0.15
N PRO A 64 0.25 1.71 0.68
CA PRO A 64 -1.20 1.54 0.62
C PRO A 64 -1.90 2.42 1.67
N MET A 65 -1.73 3.74 1.53
CA MET A 65 -2.47 4.73 2.30
C MET A 65 -3.73 5.11 1.53
N GLU A 66 -4.88 5.01 2.22
CA GLU A 66 -6.20 5.31 1.67
C GLU A 66 -6.48 6.82 1.66
N GLU A 67 -7.27 7.24 0.67
CA GLU A 67 -7.82 8.60 0.55
C GLU A 67 -9.18 8.62 1.25
N TRP A 68 -9.44 9.61 2.10
CA TRP A 68 -10.71 9.69 2.83
C TRP A 68 -11.73 10.51 2.05
N SER A 69 -12.90 9.92 1.76
CA SER A 69 -13.88 10.49 0.82
C SER A 69 -15.04 11.28 1.43
N THR A 70 -15.11 11.51 2.74
CA THR A 70 -16.19 12.33 3.35
C THR A 70 -15.74 12.96 4.67
N GLU A 71 -16.07 14.23 4.88
CA GLU A 71 -15.79 14.98 6.10
C GLU A 71 -17.09 15.30 6.86
N THR A 72 -17.23 14.78 8.08
CA THR A 72 -18.14 15.35 9.10
C THR A 72 -17.30 16.02 10.20
N GLN A 73 -17.80 17.11 10.80
CA GLN A 73 -17.05 17.94 11.77
C GLN A 73 -16.53 17.17 13.00
N ASN A 74 -17.19 16.10 13.43
CA ASN A 74 -16.78 15.29 14.58
C ASN A 74 -15.55 14.40 14.32
N GLU A 75 -15.13 14.24 13.07
CA GLU A 75 -14.00 13.38 12.70
C GLU A 75 -12.65 14.12 12.70
N PHE A 76 -12.64 15.44 12.89
CA PHE A 76 -11.47 16.27 12.63
C PHE A 76 -10.29 16.00 13.58
N GLN A 77 -10.53 15.86 14.89
CA GLN A 77 -9.45 15.66 15.87
C GLN A 77 -8.84 14.24 15.82
N ALA A 78 -9.67 13.20 15.67
CA ALA A 78 -9.17 11.84 15.48
C ALA A 78 -8.37 11.72 14.17
N LYS A 79 -8.77 12.45 13.12
CA LYS A 79 -8.07 12.52 11.84
C LYS A 79 -6.73 13.24 11.94
N ALA A 80 -6.57 14.28 12.77
CA ALA A 80 -5.29 14.95 12.95
C ALA A 80 -4.20 13.99 13.48
N THR A 81 -4.53 13.13 14.44
CA THR A 81 -3.61 12.11 14.97
C THR A 81 -3.29 11.03 13.94
N VAL A 82 -4.29 10.57 13.16
CA VAL A 82 -4.08 9.59 12.09
C VAL A 82 -3.21 10.16 10.98
N ASN A 83 -3.46 11.40 10.55
CA ASN A 83 -2.69 12.10 9.54
C ASN A 83 -1.24 12.31 9.97
N ALA A 84 -1.01 12.69 11.23
CA ALA A 84 0.34 12.78 11.81
C ALA A 84 1.05 11.42 11.78
N ASN A 85 0.36 10.32 12.10
CA ASN A 85 0.92 8.97 12.00
C ASN A 85 1.27 8.60 10.56
N ARG A 86 0.44 8.94 9.57
CA ARG A 86 0.72 8.71 8.14
C ARG A 86 1.94 9.50 7.66
N TYR A 87 2.06 10.75 8.10
CA TYR A 87 3.25 11.55 7.83
C TYR A 87 4.52 10.88 8.40
N MET A 88 4.45 10.40 9.64
CA MET A 88 5.57 9.68 10.27
C MET A 88 5.91 8.37 9.56
N GLU A 89 4.91 7.62 9.07
CA GLU A 89 5.12 6.43 8.23
C GLU A 89 5.86 6.78 6.94
N TYR A 90 5.47 7.85 6.25
CA TYR A 90 6.18 8.32 5.05
C TYR A 90 7.62 8.72 5.34
N LEU A 91 7.87 9.42 6.45
CA LEU A 91 9.23 9.78 6.86
C LEU A 91 10.09 8.56 7.16
N ASP A 92 9.54 7.54 7.82
CA ASP A 92 10.27 6.29 8.09
C ASP A 92 10.65 5.57 6.79
N ILE A 93 9.71 5.46 5.86
CA ILE A 93 9.95 4.87 4.54
C ILE A 93 11.00 5.67 3.76
N ALA A 94 10.91 7.00 3.75
CA ALA A 94 11.89 7.86 3.09
C ALA A 94 13.29 7.69 3.67
N ARG A 95 13.42 7.55 5.00
CA ARG A 95 14.71 7.28 5.66
C ARG A 95 15.27 5.92 5.27
N LYS A 96 14.43 4.89 5.19
CA LYS A 96 14.83 3.56 4.73
C LYS A 96 15.28 3.60 3.28
N LEU A 97 14.52 4.25 2.40
CA LEU A 97 14.90 4.44 0.99
C LEU A 97 16.21 5.21 0.85
N ARG A 98 16.44 6.28 1.61
CA ARG A 98 17.71 7.03 1.53
C ARG A 98 18.93 6.16 1.81
N ARG A 99 18.82 5.15 2.68
CA ARG A 99 19.93 4.22 2.97
C ARG A 99 20.21 3.27 1.81
N THR A 100 19.20 2.96 1.01
CA THR A 100 19.26 2.00 -0.10
C THR A 100 19.36 2.67 -1.48
N HIS A 101 19.12 4.00 -1.54
CA HIS A 101 19.05 4.82 -2.74
C HIS A 101 20.34 4.84 -3.57
N VAL A 102 21.46 4.43 -2.98
CA VAL A 102 22.76 4.39 -3.66
C VAL A 102 22.78 3.37 -4.80
N GLU A 103 21.88 2.38 -4.82
CA GLU A 103 21.97 1.25 -5.76
C GLU A 103 20.85 1.14 -6.82
N ASN A 104 19.62 1.61 -6.56
CA ASN A 104 18.45 1.26 -7.40
C ASN A 104 17.52 2.42 -7.82
N GLU A 105 17.85 3.66 -7.46
CA GLU A 105 17.07 4.87 -7.79
C GLU A 105 15.57 4.80 -7.43
N THR A 106 15.19 4.05 -6.39
CA THR A 106 13.79 3.96 -5.94
C THR A 106 13.31 5.26 -5.29
N VAL A 107 12.16 5.76 -5.75
CA VAL A 107 11.52 6.96 -5.19
C VAL A 107 10.24 6.63 -4.42
N LEU A 108 9.85 7.51 -3.50
CA LEU A 108 8.62 7.38 -2.70
C LEU A 108 7.48 8.20 -3.31
N GLN A 109 6.32 7.57 -3.54
CA GLN A 109 5.10 8.28 -3.89
C GLN A 109 4.41 8.81 -2.62
N LEU A 110 4.28 10.13 -2.53
CA LEU A 110 3.49 10.80 -1.51
C LEU A 110 2.08 11.09 -2.05
N LYS A 111 1.06 10.83 -1.23
CA LYS A 111 -0.33 11.21 -1.53
C LYS A 111 -0.73 12.33 -0.56
N PRO A 112 -0.86 13.58 -1.01
CA PRO A 112 -1.25 14.68 -0.12
C PRO A 112 -2.58 14.42 0.60
N SER A 113 -3.52 13.75 -0.08
CA SER A 113 -4.83 13.30 0.42
C SER A 113 -4.77 12.32 1.59
N SER A 114 -3.63 11.67 1.84
CA SER A 114 -3.45 10.78 3.00
C SER A 114 -2.77 11.46 4.19
N ILE A 115 -2.29 12.70 4.03
CA ILE A 115 -1.56 13.47 5.05
C ILE A 115 -2.36 14.71 5.46
N PHE A 116 -3.02 15.38 4.52
CA PHE A 116 -3.76 16.61 4.77
C PHE A 116 -5.27 16.37 4.66
N PRO A 117 -6.08 16.99 5.53
CA PRO A 117 -7.53 17.03 5.33
C PRO A 117 -7.87 17.64 3.96
N THR A 118 -8.96 17.21 3.36
CA THR A 118 -9.38 17.67 2.03
C THR A 118 -9.58 19.18 2.04
N ALA A 119 -10.17 19.73 3.11
CA ALA A 119 -10.35 21.18 3.28
C ALA A 119 -9.04 22.00 3.15
N VAL A 120 -7.87 21.42 3.44
CA VAL A 120 -6.55 22.08 3.32
C VAL A 120 -5.98 21.97 1.90
N LEU A 121 -6.40 20.96 1.12
CA LEU A 121 -5.89 20.72 -0.23
C LEU A 121 -6.60 21.54 -1.31
N VAL A 122 -7.84 21.99 -1.05
CA VAL A 122 -8.66 22.74 -2.01
C VAL A 122 -8.71 24.26 -1.70
N SER A 123 -8.03 24.71 -0.63
CA SER A 123 -7.90 26.12 -0.24
C SER A 123 -6.74 26.81 -0.93
#